data_AF-A0A224XUU7-F1
#
_entry.id   AF-A0A224XUU7-F1
#
_cell.length_a   1.000
_cell.length_b   1.000
_cell.length_c   1.000
_cell.angle_alpha   90.00
_cell.angle_beta   90.00
_cell.angle_gamma   90.00
#
_symmetry.space_group_name_H-M   'P 1'
#
loop_
_entity.id
_entity.type
_entity.pdbx_description
1 polymer ?
#
loop_
_entity_poly.entity_id
_entity_poly.type
_entity_poly.pdbx_seq_one_letter_code
_entity_poly.pdbx_strand_id
1 'polypeptide(L)'
;KIEKTTTIEKKTMDIEERGVKLRLTVVDTPGFGDALNCEDSWKVCVNYIDEQFRQYFTDESGLNRKNIQDNRVHCCLYFIPPFGHGLRQIDTELMKRLHQKVNIVPIIAKADTLTGPEVKKLKQRILSDIEENEIQIYQFPECDSDEDEEFKQQDRELKAALPFSVIGSNCVIEVGGTKVRGRQYPWGVVEVENPKHSDFNKLRNMLITTHMQDLKDVTEDVHYENFRAQCISQISQQAIRERGKLKRDSVVPHSDGGITETDRLLLQKDEEIRRMQDMLAQMQLKLKATTKSNDNI
;
A
#
# COMPACT_ATOMS: atom_id res chain seq x y z
N LYS A 1 -6.92 14.23 -30.72
CA LYS A 1 -6.27 12.93 -30.45
C LYS A 1 -5.37 13.15 -29.25
N ILE A 2 -5.59 12.45 -28.14
CA ILE A 2 -4.71 12.50 -26.97
C ILE A 2 -3.50 11.63 -27.32
N GLU A 3 -2.28 12.13 -27.13
CA GLU A 3 -1.05 11.38 -27.41
C GLU A 3 -0.96 10.17 -26.46
N LYS A 4 -0.57 9.01 -27.00
CA LYS A 4 -0.30 7.82 -26.18
C LYS A 4 0.99 8.09 -25.41
N THR A 5 0.86 8.25 -24.11
CA THR A 5 2.01 8.40 -23.22
C THR A 5 2.70 7.03 -23.09
N THR A 6 4.03 7.01 -23.01
CA THR A 6 4.82 5.75 -22.94
C THR A 6 5.51 5.58 -21.58
N THR A 7 5.37 6.57 -20.70
CA THR A 7 6.00 6.64 -19.38
C THR A 7 4.96 7.10 -18.35
N ILE A 8 5.15 6.72 -17.08
CA ILE A 8 4.29 7.16 -15.98
C ILE A 8 4.31 8.69 -15.91
N GLU A 9 3.16 9.34 -16.09
CA GLU A 9 3.03 10.80 -15.98
C GLU A 9 2.37 11.16 -14.66
N LYS A 10 2.96 12.09 -13.92
CA LYS A 10 2.35 12.68 -12.73
C LYS A 10 1.74 14.04 -13.09
N LYS A 11 0.45 14.21 -12.80
CA LYS A 11 -0.26 15.49 -12.94
C LYS A 11 -0.75 15.93 -11.58
N THR A 12 -0.14 16.98 -11.05
CA THR A 12 -0.54 17.58 -9.78
C THR A 12 -1.48 18.76 -10.04
N MET A 13 -2.61 18.77 -9.35
CA MET A 13 -3.64 19.79 -9.42
C MET A 13 -4.04 20.20 -8.00
N ASP A 14 -4.12 21.49 -7.75
CA ASP A 14 -4.68 22.02 -6.50
C ASP A 14 -6.20 22.24 -6.70
N ILE A 15 -7.01 21.59 -5.87
CA ILE A 15 -8.47 21.62 -5.89
C ILE A 15 -8.95 22.29 -4.59
N GLU A 16 -9.97 23.13 -4.67
CA GLU A 16 -10.63 23.69 -3.49
C GLU A 16 -12.07 23.16 -3.43
N GLU A 17 -12.39 22.36 -2.40
CA GLU A 17 -13.73 21.83 -2.19
C GLU A 17 -14.23 22.19 -0.78
N ARG A 18 -15.40 22.83 -0.70
CA ARG A 18 -16.04 23.26 0.55
C ARG A 18 -15.12 24.07 1.50
N GLY A 19 -14.16 24.81 0.94
CA GLY A 19 -13.20 25.63 1.69
C GLY A 19 -11.92 24.91 2.13
N VAL A 20 -11.75 23.63 1.78
CA VAL A 20 -10.51 22.87 1.99
C VAL A 20 -9.69 22.86 0.71
N LYS A 21 -8.43 23.28 0.79
CA LYS A 21 -7.46 23.22 -0.31
C LYS A 21 -6.77 21.85 -0.29
N LEU A 22 -6.91 21.12 -1.37
CA LEU A 22 -6.42 19.76 -1.56
C LEU A 22 -5.43 19.74 -2.72
N ARG A 23 -4.29 19.08 -2.55
CA ARG A 23 -3.36 18.82 -3.64
C ARG A 23 -3.57 17.40 -4.14
N LEU A 24 -4.23 17.27 -5.29
CA LEU A 24 -4.45 15.98 -5.93
C LEU A 24 -3.32 15.69 -6.93
N THR A 25 -2.65 14.55 -6.78
CA THR A 25 -1.69 14.07 -7.78
C THR A 25 -2.26 12.84 -8.47
N VAL A 26 -2.54 12.96 -9.76
CA VAL A 26 -2.99 11.85 -10.60
C VAL A 26 -1.77 11.26 -11.29
N VAL A 27 -1.54 9.97 -11.07
CA VAL A 27 -0.46 9.20 -11.71
C VAL A 27 -1.08 8.36 -12.81
N ASP A 28 -0.77 8.69 -14.06
CA ASP A 28 -1.23 7.95 -15.23
C ASP A 28 -0.24 6.85 -15.58
N THR A 29 -0.74 5.63 -15.83
CA THR A 29 0.04 4.45 -16.21
C THR A 29 -0.32 4.04 -17.62
N PRO A 30 0.35 4.60 -18.64
CA PRO A 30 -0.10 4.39 -20.00
C PRO A 30 0.46 3.10 -20.61
N GLY A 31 -0.27 2.54 -21.57
CA GLY A 31 0.18 1.36 -22.32
C GLY A 31 -0.12 0.01 -21.66
N PHE A 32 -0.92 -0.04 -20.57
CA PHE A 32 -1.34 -1.31 -19.99
C PHE A 32 -2.17 -2.13 -21.01
N GLY A 33 -1.65 -3.29 -21.41
CA GLY A 33 -2.32 -4.20 -22.33
C GLY A 33 -2.19 -3.87 -23.83
N ASP A 34 -1.36 -2.91 -24.24
CA ASP A 34 -1.10 -2.58 -25.66
C ASP A 34 0.07 -3.40 -26.24
N ALA A 35 0.97 -3.92 -25.38
CA ALA A 35 2.10 -4.73 -25.78
C ALA A 35 1.73 -6.23 -25.86
N LEU A 36 2.29 -6.94 -26.84
CA LEU A 36 2.14 -8.40 -26.97
C LEU A 36 2.68 -9.16 -25.74
N ASN A 37 3.71 -8.60 -25.08
CA ASN A 37 4.19 -9.09 -23.80
C ASN A 37 3.77 -8.12 -22.68
N CYS A 38 2.87 -8.57 -21.82
CA CYS A 38 2.36 -7.80 -20.69
C CYS A 38 3.04 -8.14 -19.36
N GLU A 39 3.97 -9.10 -19.34
CA GLU A 39 4.70 -9.50 -18.12
C GLU A 39 5.67 -8.42 -17.60
N ASP A 40 5.89 -7.33 -18.33
CA ASP A 40 6.70 -6.22 -17.83
C ASP A 40 5.84 -5.03 -17.39
N SER A 41 4.58 -4.92 -17.84
CA SER A 41 3.71 -3.78 -17.57
C SER A 41 3.38 -3.61 -16.09
N TRP A 42 2.99 -4.69 -15.42
CA TRP A 42 2.76 -4.70 -13.98
C TRP A 42 4.02 -4.47 -13.12
N LYS A 43 5.21 -4.90 -13.57
CA LYS A 43 6.46 -4.66 -12.85
C LYS A 43 6.74 -3.16 -12.76
N VAL A 44 6.45 -2.42 -13.84
CA VAL A 44 6.58 -0.95 -13.86
C VAL A 44 5.67 -0.31 -12.80
N CYS A 45 4.40 -0.74 -12.70
CA CYS A 45 3.48 -0.23 -11.69
C CYS A 45 3.93 -0.57 -10.26
N VAL A 46 4.32 -1.83 -10.01
CA VAL A 46 4.77 -2.28 -8.69
C VAL A 46 6.07 -1.58 -8.27
N ASN A 47 7.04 -1.47 -9.18
CA ASN A 47 8.30 -0.79 -8.93
C ASN A 47 8.09 0.70 -8.64
N TYR A 48 7.14 1.35 -9.32
CA TYR A 48 6.82 2.74 -9.04
C TYR A 48 6.26 2.93 -7.63
N ILE A 49 5.31 2.08 -7.20
CA ILE A 49 4.75 2.11 -5.85
C ILE A 49 5.84 1.86 -4.81
N ASP A 50 6.68 0.85 -5.03
CA ASP A 50 7.82 0.54 -4.15
C ASP A 50 8.81 1.69 -4.06
N GLU A 51 9.10 2.36 -5.15
CA GLU A 51 9.98 3.54 -5.16
C GLU A 51 9.39 4.69 -4.35
N GLN A 52 8.07 4.92 -4.43
CA GLN A 52 7.42 5.94 -3.60
C GLN A 52 7.49 5.57 -2.11
N PHE A 53 7.29 4.31 -1.74
CA PHE A 53 7.45 3.86 -0.36
C PHE A 53 8.90 3.94 0.13
N ARG A 54 9.88 3.60 -0.71
CA ARG A 54 11.32 3.71 -0.39
C ARG A 54 11.74 5.16 -0.17
N GLN A 55 11.26 6.06 -1.00
CA GLN A 55 11.53 7.49 -0.86
C GLN A 55 10.99 7.99 0.48
N TYR A 56 9.73 7.68 0.79
CA TYR A 56 9.12 8.05 2.07
C TYR A 56 9.86 7.44 3.27
N PHE A 57 10.25 6.17 3.19
CA PHE A 57 11.01 5.48 4.24
C PHE A 57 12.40 6.11 4.47
N THR A 58 13.06 6.54 3.40
CA THR A 58 14.37 7.22 3.47
C THR A 58 14.23 8.59 4.10
N ASP A 59 13.18 9.34 3.73
CA ASP A 59 12.89 10.66 4.28
C ASP A 59 12.48 10.59 5.77
N GLU A 60 11.74 9.55 6.18
CA GLU A 60 11.39 9.26 7.57
C GLU A 60 12.63 8.91 8.41
N SER A 61 13.51 8.07 7.85
CA SER A 61 14.76 7.65 8.48
C SER A 61 15.81 8.78 8.52
N GLY A 62 15.66 9.78 7.66
CA GLY A 62 16.54 10.94 7.55
C GLY A 62 16.50 11.87 8.76
N LEU A 63 17.43 12.83 8.77
CA LEU A 63 17.57 13.82 9.85
C LEU A 63 16.54 14.96 9.76
N ASN A 64 16.02 15.25 8.56
CA ASN A 64 15.10 16.37 8.29
C ASN A 64 13.63 15.94 8.23
N ARG A 65 13.06 15.62 9.40
CA ARG A 65 11.68 15.08 9.50
C ARG A 65 10.54 16.11 9.42
N LYS A 66 10.83 17.42 9.33
CA LYS A 66 9.83 18.48 9.53
C LYS A 66 8.96 18.80 8.32
N ASN A 67 9.34 18.42 7.10
CA ASN A 67 8.60 18.75 5.88
C ASN A 67 8.65 17.61 4.86
N ILE A 68 8.27 16.41 5.29
CA ILE A 68 8.20 15.24 4.41
C ILE A 68 7.01 15.42 3.47
N GLN A 69 7.24 15.29 2.17
CA GLN A 69 6.17 15.31 1.17
C GLN A 69 5.66 13.89 0.96
N ASP A 70 4.37 13.66 1.22
CA ASP A 70 3.75 12.36 0.97
C ASP A 70 3.48 12.18 -0.53
N ASN A 71 4.33 11.37 -1.17
CA ASN A 71 4.18 10.96 -2.57
C ASN A 71 3.67 9.51 -2.71
N ARG A 72 3.21 8.89 -1.62
CA ARG A 72 2.68 7.53 -1.63
C ARG A 72 1.38 7.47 -2.45
N VAL A 73 1.12 6.31 -3.05
CA VAL A 73 -0.11 6.08 -3.81
C VAL A 73 -1.20 5.63 -2.84
N HIS A 74 -2.19 6.49 -2.58
CA HIS A 74 -3.26 6.18 -1.62
C HIS A 74 -4.36 5.28 -2.18
N CYS A 75 -4.61 5.36 -3.49
CA CYS A 75 -5.67 4.61 -4.16
C CYS A 75 -5.30 4.30 -5.61
N CYS A 76 -5.59 3.07 -6.03
CA CYS A 76 -5.42 2.58 -7.38
C CYS A 76 -6.79 2.34 -8.01
N LEU A 77 -7.16 3.19 -8.97
CA LEU A 77 -8.37 3.03 -9.77
C LEU A 77 -8.13 2.00 -10.86
N TYR A 78 -8.73 0.82 -10.74
CA TYR A 78 -8.56 -0.25 -11.72
C TYR A 78 -9.68 -0.28 -12.75
N PHE A 79 -9.36 0.09 -13.99
CA PHE A 79 -10.33 0.13 -15.08
C PHE A 79 -10.48 -1.23 -15.77
N ILE A 80 -11.60 -1.88 -15.50
CA ILE A 80 -12.00 -3.14 -16.12
C ILE A 80 -12.71 -2.82 -17.45
N PRO A 81 -12.30 -3.42 -18.58
CA PRO A 81 -12.97 -3.22 -19.86
C PRO A 81 -14.38 -3.82 -19.84
N PRO A 82 -15.38 -3.15 -20.44
CA PRO A 82 -16.77 -3.61 -20.43
C PRO A 82 -17.03 -4.76 -21.42
N PHE A 83 -16.10 -4.99 -22.36
CA PHE A 83 -16.25 -5.99 -23.43
C PHE A 83 -16.00 -7.44 -22.99
N GLY A 84 -15.74 -7.67 -21.70
CA GLY A 84 -15.43 -8.97 -21.13
C GLY A 84 -16.65 -9.69 -20.55
N HIS A 85 -16.56 -11.02 -20.46
CA HIS A 85 -17.51 -11.80 -19.68
C HIS A 85 -17.19 -11.81 -18.18
N GLY A 86 -15.98 -11.43 -17.78
CA GLY A 86 -15.47 -11.41 -16.41
C GLY A 86 -14.07 -10.76 -16.38
N LEU A 87 -13.31 -10.99 -15.31
CA LEU A 87 -11.93 -10.53 -15.19
C LEU A 87 -11.00 -11.29 -16.15
N ARG A 88 -10.10 -10.58 -16.84
CA ARG A 88 -9.07 -11.25 -17.66
C ARG A 88 -7.96 -11.74 -16.73
N GLN A 89 -7.26 -12.79 -17.14
CA GLN A 89 -6.14 -13.35 -16.36
C GLN A 89 -5.06 -12.31 -16.03
N ILE A 90 -4.77 -11.40 -16.97
CA ILE A 90 -3.84 -10.28 -16.74
C ILE A 90 -4.34 -9.34 -15.62
N ASP A 91 -5.65 -9.10 -15.57
CA ASP A 91 -6.27 -8.23 -14.59
C ASP A 91 -6.19 -8.89 -13.20
N THR A 92 -6.51 -10.19 -13.13
CA THR A 92 -6.41 -11.00 -11.90
C THR A 92 -4.99 -11.02 -11.35
N GLU A 93 -4.00 -11.32 -12.18
CA GLU A 93 -2.61 -11.46 -11.77
C GLU A 93 -2.01 -10.11 -11.33
N LEU A 94 -2.37 -9.00 -11.97
CA LEU A 94 -2.00 -7.66 -11.51
C LEU A 94 -2.63 -7.34 -10.15
N MET A 95 -3.94 -7.55 -10.00
CA MET A 95 -4.64 -7.24 -8.76
C MET A 95 -4.12 -8.08 -7.58
N LYS A 96 -3.77 -9.36 -7.81
CA LYS A 96 -3.09 -10.23 -6.84
C LYS A 96 -1.71 -9.73 -6.41
N ARG A 97 -1.07 -8.83 -7.13
CA ARG A 97 0.21 -8.22 -6.70
C ARG A 97 0.05 -6.82 -6.13
N LEU A 98 -0.93 -6.08 -6.62
CA LEU A 98 -1.20 -4.72 -6.16
C LEU A 98 -1.96 -4.69 -4.83
N HIS A 99 -2.83 -5.67 -4.54
CA HIS A 99 -3.69 -5.62 -3.35
C HIS A 99 -2.95 -5.56 -2.02
N GLN A 100 -1.71 -6.06 -1.96
CA GLN A 100 -0.88 -5.99 -0.75
C GLN A 100 -0.28 -4.60 -0.52
N LYS A 101 -0.19 -3.79 -1.57
CA LYS A 101 0.58 -2.52 -1.58
C LYS A 101 -0.29 -1.27 -1.71
N VAL A 102 -1.49 -1.39 -2.29
CA VAL A 102 -2.35 -0.25 -2.55
C VAL A 102 -3.82 -0.63 -2.45
N ASN A 103 -4.65 0.32 -2.02
CA ASN A 103 -6.10 0.21 -2.03
C ASN A 103 -6.61 0.17 -3.48
N ILE A 104 -7.14 -0.98 -3.90
CA ILE A 104 -7.69 -1.15 -5.25
C ILE A 104 -9.18 -0.85 -5.25
N VAL A 105 -9.59 0.08 -6.11
CA VAL A 105 -11.00 0.38 -6.40
C VAL A 105 -11.32 -0.08 -7.82
N PRO A 106 -12.05 -1.19 -8.01
CA PRO A 106 -12.43 -1.69 -9.32
C PRO A 106 -13.54 -0.85 -9.95
N ILE A 107 -13.32 -0.46 -11.21
CA ILE A 107 -14.20 0.40 -11.99
C ILE A 107 -14.46 -0.25 -13.35
N ILE A 108 -15.73 -0.37 -13.74
CA ILE A 108 -16.11 -0.77 -15.10
C ILE A 108 -16.04 0.49 -15.99
N ALA A 109 -15.11 0.48 -16.93
CA ALA A 109 -14.94 1.56 -17.89
C ALA A 109 -16.03 1.54 -18.97
N LYS A 110 -16.35 2.71 -19.54
CA LYS A 110 -17.28 2.85 -20.69
C LYS A 110 -18.59 2.07 -20.47
N ALA A 111 -19.23 2.30 -19.32
CA ALA A 111 -20.47 1.63 -18.96
C ALA A 111 -21.64 1.91 -19.94
N ASP A 112 -21.53 2.94 -20.77
CA ASP A 112 -22.47 3.25 -21.86
C ASP A 112 -22.54 2.20 -22.97
N THR A 113 -21.57 1.28 -23.02
CA THR A 113 -21.57 0.16 -23.96
C THR A 113 -22.44 -1.02 -23.51
N LEU A 114 -22.87 -1.02 -22.24
CA LEU A 114 -23.61 -2.12 -21.63
C LEU A 114 -25.02 -1.68 -21.27
N THR A 115 -25.98 -2.59 -21.40
CA THR A 115 -27.34 -2.39 -20.91
C THR A 115 -27.42 -2.60 -19.39
N GLY A 116 -28.42 -2.00 -18.73
CA GLY A 116 -28.64 -2.19 -17.29
C GLY A 116 -28.59 -3.65 -16.78
N PRO A 117 -29.25 -4.64 -17.43
CA PRO A 117 -29.13 -6.03 -16.99
C PRO A 117 -27.75 -6.64 -17.23
N GLU A 118 -27.05 -6.25 -18.31
CA GLU A 118 -25.68 -6.72 -18.60
C GLU A 118 -24.68 -6.19 -17.57
N VAL A 119 -24.81 -4.93 -17.16
CA VAL A 119 -23.98 -4.35 -16.09
C VAL A 119 -24.16 -5.14 -14.80
N LYS A 120 -25.40 -5.46 -14.40
CA LYS A 120 -25.65 -6.26 -13.20
C LYS A 120 -25.01 -7.65 -13.28
N LYS A 121 -25.13 -8.31 -14.43
CA LYS A 121 -24.50 -9.62 -14.67
C LYS A 121 -22.97 -9.54 -14.62
N LEU A 122 -22.39 -8.50 -15.21
CA LEU A 122 -20.94 -8.28 -15.19
C LEU A 122 -20.43 -7.97 -13.78
N LYS A 123 -21.12 -7.12 -13.01
CA LYS A 123 -20.79 -6.83 -11.61
C LYS A 123 -20.76 -8.11 -10.76
N GLN A 124 -21.79 -8.96 -10.88
CA GLN A 124 -21.85 -10.23 -10.16
C GLN A 124 -20.68 -11.15 -10.51
N ARG A 125 -20.34 -11.27 -11.80
CA ARG A 125 -19.22 -12.10 -12.24
C ARG A 125 -17.88 -11.56 -11.75
N ILE A 126 -17.64 -10.26 -11.83
CA ILE A 126 -16.41 -9.64 -11.32
C ILE A 126 -16.28 -9.89 -9.81
N LEU A 127 -17.37 -9.79 -9.05
CA LEU A 127 -17.34 -10.07 -7.60
C LEU A 127 -17.02 -11.54 -7.32
N SER A 128 -17.64 -12.48 -8.04
CA SER A 128 -17.31 -13.91 -7.92
C SER A 128 -15.85 -14.20 -8.29
N ASP A 129 -15.34 -13.59 -9.35
CA ASP A 129 -13.95 -13.74 -9.79
C ASP A 129 -12.97 -13.16 -8.74
N ILE A 130 -13.33 -12.07 -8.06
CA ILE A 130 -12.52 -11.46 -6.98
C ILE A 130 -12.47 -12.38 -5.76
N GLU A 131 -13.62 -12.95 -5.37
CA GLU A 131 -13.73 -13.89 -4.26
C GLU A 131 -12.96 -15.19 -4.53
N GLU A 132 -13.10 -15.77 -5.71
CA GLU A 132 -12.38 -16.99 -6.11
C GLU A 132 -10.85 -16.80 -6.12
N ASN A 133 -10.40 -15.58 -6.41
CA ASN A 133 -8.98 -15.24 -6.46
C ASN A 133 -8.42 -14.67 -5.14
N GLU A 134 -9.24 -14.57 -4.10
CA GLU A 134 -8.87 -14.02 -2.78
C GLU A 134 -8.25 -12.61 -2.87
N ILE A 135 -8.72 -11.78 -3.82
CA ILE A 135 -8.21 -10.43 -4.03
C ILE A 135 -8.83 -9.49 -2.99
N GLN A 136 -7.98 -8.86 -2.18
CA GLN A 136 -8.41 -7.83 -1.23
C GLN A 136 -8.60 -6.50 -1.96
N ILE A 137 -9.86 -6.15 -2.22
CA ILE A 137 -10.21 -4.80 -2.69
C ILE A 137 -10.39 -3.86 -1.50
N TYR A 138 -10.36 -2.55 -1.76
CA TYR A 138 -10.68 -1.57 -0.73
C TYR A 138 -12.08 -1.83 -0.17
N GLN A 139 -12.15 -2.13 1.12
CA GLN A 139 -13.39 -2.29 1.84
C GLN A 139 -13.69 -0.99 2.57
N PHE A 140 -14.89 -0.47 2.32
CA PHE A 140 -15.39 0.68 3.04
C PHE A 140 -15.46 0.37 4.54
N PRO A 141 -15.02 1.29 5.41
CA PRO A 141 -15.18 1.16 6.86
C PRO A 141 -16.63 0.84 7.23
N GLU A 142 -16.83 0.12 8.33
CA GLU A 142 -18.17 -0.04 8.88
C GLU A 142 -18.60 1.31 9.49
N CYS A 143 -19.76 1.82 9.08
CA CYS A 143 -20.34 3.01 9.72
C CYS A 143 -20.53 2.76 11.21
N ASP A 144 -20.13 3.73 12.02
CA ASP A 144 -20.34 3.67 13.47
C ASP A 144 -21.84 3.55 13.79
N SER A 145 -22.16 2.82 14.86
CA SER A 145 -23.56 2.59 15.28
C SER A 145 -24.34 3.87 15.56
N ASP A 146 -23.61 4.95 15.84
CA ASP A 146 -24.13 6.22 16.33
C ASP A 146 -24.45 7.20 15.19
N GLU A 147 -24.13 6.85 13.94
CA GLU A 147 -24.45 7.65 12.76
C GLU A 147 -25.92 7.55 12.34
N ASP A 148 -26.40 8.60 11.68
CA ASP A 148 -27.78 8.70 11.20
C ASP A 148 -28.13 7.53 10.26
N GLU A 149 -29.35 6.99 10.38
CA GLU A 149 -29.85 5.91 9.52
C GLU A 149 -29.82 6.27 8.03
N GLU A 150 -29.95 7.56 7.69
CA GLU A 150 -29.84 8.04 6.31
C GLU A 150 -28.40 7.92 5.77
N PHE A 151 -27.40 8.18 6.60
CA PHE A 151 -25.99 8.02 6.23
C PHE A 151 -25.62 6.54 6.09
N LYS A 152 -26.08 5.68 7.01
CA LYS A 152 -25.91 4.22 6.92
C LYS A 152 -26.53 3.64 5.64
N GLN A 153 -27.69 4.16 5.23
CA GLN A 153 -28.33 3.75 3.99
C GLN A 153 -27.52 4.18 2.76
N GLN A 154 -26.99 5.41 2.74
CA GLN A 154 -26.12 5.89 1.66
C GLN A 154 -24.82 5.08 1.56
N ASP A 155 -24.20 4.74 2.68
CA ASP A 155 -23.00 3.91 2.70
C ASP A 155 -23.28 2.48 2.20
N ARG A 156 -24.40 1.89 2.60
CA ARG A 156 -24.84 0.58 2.10
C ARG A 156 -25.08 0.60 0.59
N GLU A 157 -25.68 1.66 0.08
CA GLU A 157 -25.88 1.85 -1.37
C GLU A 157 -24.56 2.04 -2.12
N LEU A 158 -23.58 2.69 -1.50
CA LEU A 158 -22.24 2.87 -2.05
C LEU A 158 -21.49 1.53 -2.11
N LYS A 159 -21.51 0.76 -1.01
CA LYS A 159 -20.98 -0.61 -0.93
C LYS A 159 -21.60 -1.51 -1.99
N ALA A 160 -22.93 -1.49 -2.14
CA ALA A 160 -23.64 -2.28 -3.14
C ALA A 160 -23.39 -1.82 -4.59
N ALA A 161 -22.89 -0.59 -4.79
CA ALA A 161 -22.59 -0.08 -6.13
C ALA A 161 -21.24 -0.57 -6.67
N LEU A 162 -20.38 -1.18 -5.85
CA LEU A 162 -19.12 -1.75 -6.30
C LEU A 162 -19.33 -3.01 -7.17
N PRO A 163 -18.52 -3.20 -8.22
CA PRO A 163 -17.60 -2.23 -8.84
C PRO A 163 -18.35 -1.09 -9.55
N PHE A 164 -17.80 0.14 -9.51
CA PHE A 164 -18.48 1.33 -10.04
C PHE A 164 -18.57 1.30 -11.57
N SER A 165 -19.74 1.63 -12.11
CA SER A 165 -19.94 1.72 -13.56
C SER A 165 -19.84 3.17 -14.05
N VAL A 166 -18.71 3.52 -14.64
CA VAL A 166 -18.40 4.93 -14.96
C VAL A 166 -18.44 5.24 -16.45
N ILE A 167 -18.86 6.46 -16.74
CA ILE A 167 -18.88 7.03 -18.07
C ILE A 167 -18.11 8.35 -17.99
N GLY A 168 -17.07 8.50 -18.81
CA GLY A 168 -16.30 9.74 -18.90
C GLY A 168 -16.69 10.52 -20.15
N SER A 169 -16.85 11.84 -20.02
CA SER A 169 -16.97 12.74 -21.18
C SER A 169 -16.29 14.08 -20.91
N ASN A 170 -15.59 14.57 -21.93
CA ASN A 170 -15.05 15.93 -21.97
C ASN A 170 -15.97 16.90 -22.72
N CYS A 171 -17.04 16.40 -23.33
CA CYS A 171 -17.98 17.20 -24.11
C CYS A 171 -19.12 17.70 -23.21
N VAL A 172 -19.44 18.99 -23.35
CA VAL A 172 -20.61 19.61 -22.72
C VAL A 172 -21.73 19.65 -23.76
N ILE A 173 -22.88 19.09 -23.41
CA ILE A 173 -24.08 19.01 -24.25
C ILE A 173 -25.20 19.75 -23.52
N GLU A 174 -26.06 20.42 -24.27
CA GLU A 174 -27.24 21.07 -23.73
C GLU A 174 -28.44 20.12 -23.81
N VAL A 175 -28.94 19.70 -22.65
CA VAL A 175 -30.13 18.83 -22.54
C VAL A 175 -31.16 19.57 -21.70
N GLY A 176 -32.33 19.85 -22.28
CA GLY A 176 -33.42 20.53 -21.57
C GLY A 176 -33.06 21.92 -21.04
N GLY A 177 -32.16 22.66 -21.70
CA GLY A 177 -31.71 24.00 -21.32
C GLY A 177 -30.61 24.04 -20.26
N THR A 178 -30.16 22.88 -19.74
CA THR A 178 -29.02 22.78 -18.82
C THR A 178 -27.81 22.24 -19.56
N LYS A 179 -26.65 22.89 -19.37
CA LYS A 179 -25.37 22.42 -19.90
C LYS A 179 -24.84 21.31 -19.01
N VAL A 180 -24.92 20.07 -19.48
CA VAL A 180 -24.49 18.86 -18.76
C VAL A 180 -23.33 18.19 -19.50
N ARG A 181 -22.44 17.54 -18.76
CA ARG A 181 -21.37 16.73 -19.36
C ARG A 181 -21.94 15.40 -19.80
N GLY A 182 -21.76 15.06 -21.07
CA GLY A 182 -22.38 13.87 -21.64
C GLY A 182 -21.78 13.43 -22.96
N ARG A 183 -22.19 12.26 -23.44
CA ARG A 183 -21.85 11.72 -24.76
C ARG A 183 -23.10 11.71 -25.62
N GLN A 184 -22.99 12.23 -26.84
CA GLN A 184 -24.09 12.22 -27.81
C GLN A 184 -23.91 11.05 -28.76
N TYR A 185 -24.96 10.25 -28.88
CA TYR A 185 -25.10 9.19 -29.86
C TYR A 185 -26.25 9.50 -30.81
N PRO A 186 -26.30 8.88 -32.01
CA PRO A 186 -27.42 9.05 -32.93
C PRO A 186 -28.78 8.67 -32.31
N TRP A 187 -28.78 7.74 -31.34
CA TRP A 187 -29.98 7.23 -30.67
C TRP A 187 -30.30 7.91 -29.33
N GLY A 188 -29.46 8.83 -28.84
CA GLY A 188 -29.72 9.49 -27.56
C GLY A 188 -28.49 10.14 -26.93
N VAL A 189 -28.70 10.81 -25.80
CA VAL A 189 -27.65 11.47 -25.03
C VAL A 189 -27.46 10.75 -23.70
N VAL A 190 -26.21 10.49 -23.35
CA VAL A 190 -25.83 9.87 -22.09
C VAL A 190 -25.18 10.93 -21.21
N GLU A 191 -25.87 11.30 -20.14
CA GLU A 191 -25.39 12.22 -19.11
C GLU A 191 -24.46 11.51 -18.13
N VAL A 192 -23.30 12.10 -17.85
CA VAL A 192 -22.29 11.53 -16.93
C VAL A 192 -22.71 11.67 -15.47
N GLU A 193 -23.32 12.80 -15.12
CA GLU A 193 -23.69 13.13 -13.74
C GLU A 193 -25.05 12.54 -13.33
N ASN A 194 -25.72 11.83 -14.24
CA ASN A 194 -27.02 11.25 -13.97
C ASN A 194 -26.87 9.87 -13.31
N PRO A 195 -27.38 9.65 -12.08
CA PRO A 195 -27.22 8.40 -11.33
C PRO A 195 -27.92 7.21 -12.00
N LYS A 196 -28.86 7.45 -12.93
CA LYS A 196 -29.50 6.37 -13.70
C LYS A 196 -28.61 5.86 -14.83
N HIS A 197 -27.68 6.68 -15.31
CA HIS A 197 -26.79 6.35 -16.43
C HIS A 197 -25.39 5.95 -15.96
N SER A 198 -24.88 6.56 -14.89
CA SER A 198 -23.54 6.28 -14.38
C SER A 198 -23.43 6.42 -12.87
N ASP A 199 -22.57 5.59 -12.28
CA ASP A 199 -22.13 5.71 -10.89
C ASP A 199 -21.01 6.77 -10.71
N PHE A 200 -20.76 7.65 -11.69
CA PHE A 200 -19.68 8.65 -11.64
C PHE A 200 -19.77 9.56 -10.40
N ASN A 201 -20.97 10.03 -10.05
CA ASN A 201 -21.15 10.86 -8.86
C ASN A 201 -20.81 10.10 -7.57
N LYS A 202 -21.13 8.80 -7.51
CA LYS A 202 -20.80 7.96 -6.35
C LYS A 202 -19.29 7.80 -6.22
N LEU A 203 -18.60 7.53 -7.32
CA LEU A 203 -17.14 7.45 -7.35
C LEU A 203 -16.49 8.78 -6.94
N ARG A 204 -16.97 9.91 -7.47
CA ARG A 204 -16.46 11.25 -7.13
C ARG A 204 -16.64 11.54 -5.64
N ASN A 205 -17.84 11.30 -5.10
CA ASN A 205 -18.14 11.55 -3.70
C ASN A 205 -17.28 10.66 -2.79
N MET A 206 -17.08 9.40 -3.16
CA MET A 206 -16.20 8.47 -2.46
C MET A 206 -14.76 8.98 -2.41
N LEU A 207 -14.19 9.35 -3.55
CA LEU A 207 -12.77 9.71 -3.65
C LEU A 207 -12.42 11.06 -3.01
N ILE A 208 -13.31 12.04 -3.08
CA ILE A 208 -12.97 13.42 -2.69
C ILE A 208 -13.65 13.83 -1.39
N THR A 209 -14.89 13.39 -1.16
CA THR A 209 -15.71 13.92 -0.07
C THR A 209 -15.62 13.08 1.20
N THR A 210 -15.79 11.76 1.08
CA THR A 210 -16.04 10.91 2.25
C THR A 210 -14.85 10.03 2.65
N HIS A 211 -14.21 9.34 1.70
CA HIS A 211 -13.25 8.27 2.02
C HIS A 211 -11.79 8.62 1.73
N MET A 212 -11.49 9.88 1.38
CA MET A 212 -10.11 10.29 1.09
C MET A 212 -9.18 10.11 2.30
N GLN A 213 -9.63 10.50 3.50
CA GLN A 213 -8.81 10.37 4.71
C GLN A 213 -8.62 8.90 5.08
N ASP A 214 -9.67 8.10 5.03
CA ASP A 214 -9.59 6.67 5.30
C ASP A 214 -8.65 5.94 4.32
N LEU A 215 -8.71 6.24 3.03
CA LEU A 215 -7.77 5.71 2.04
C LEU A 215 -6.31 6.02 2.41
N LYS A 216 -6.04 7.20 2.99
CA LYS A 216 -4.71 7.56 3.45
C LYS A 216 -4.33 6.78 4.71
N ASP A 217 -5.24 6.66 5.67
CA ASP A 217 -5.02 5.95 6.93
C ASP A 217 -4.74 4.46 6.67
N VAL A 218 -5.53 3.80 5.82
CA VAL A 218 -5.27 2.40 5.40
C VAL A 218 -3.93 2.27 4.67
N THR A 219 -3.56 3.25 3.84
CA THR A 219 -2.25 3.24 3.17
C THR A 219 -1.10 3.34 4.15
N GLU A 220 -1.26 4.11 5.22
CA GLU A 220 -0.25 4.28 6.26
C GLU A 220 -0.17 3.05 7.19
N ASP A 221 -1.29 2.67 7.78
CA ASP A 221 -1.35 1.67 8.85
C ASP A 221 -1.20 0.24 8.32
N VAL A 222 -1.65 -0.03 7.10
CA VAL A 222 -1.61 -1.38 6.52
C VAL A 222 -0.49 -1.48 5.49
N HIS A 223 -0.59 -0.75 4.38
CA HIS A 223 0.32 -0.97 3.25
C HIS A 223 1.75 -0.51 3.56
N TYR A 224 1.90 0.68 4.12
CA TYR A 224 3.21 1.24 4.43
C TYR A 224 3.87 0.52 5.62
N GLU A 225 3.16 0.24 6.71
CA GLU A 225 3.72 -0.51 7.83
C GLU A 225 4.11 -1.95 7.44
N ASN A 226 3.34 -2.62 6.57
CA ASN A 226 3.74 -3.92 6.04
C ASN A 226 5.05 -3.82 5.23
N PHE A 227 5.18 -2.81 4.37
CA PHE A 227 6.40 -2.56 3.61
C PHE A 227 7.59 -2.22 4.53
N ARG A 228 7.36 -1.40 5.55
CA ARG A 228 8.35 -0.97 6.54
C ARG A 228 8.84 -2.16 7.38
N ALA A 229 7.94 -3.01 7.85
CA ALA A 229 8.27 -4.24 8.56
C ALA A 229 9.14 -5.18 7.70
N GLN A 230 8.79 -5.32 6.41
CA GLN A 230 9.60 -6.11 5.46
C GLN A 230 11.00 -5.51 5.26
N CYS A 231 11.11 -4.19 5.08
CA CYS A 231 12.41 -3.52 4.92
C CYS A 231 13.30 -3.65 6.16
N ILE A 232 12.74 -3.40 7.35
CA ILE A 232 13.48 -3.53 8.62
C ILE A 232 13.94 -4.98 8.83
N SER A 233 13.09 -5.96 8.52
CA SER A 233 13.45 -7.38 8.57
C SER A 233 14.62 -7.71 7.64
N GLN A 234 14.60 -7.20 6.40
CA GLN A 234 15.70 -7.39 5.45
C GLN A 234 17.00 -6.75 5.93
N ILE A 235 16.95 -5.52 6.44
CA ILE A 235 18.13 -4.82 7.01
C ILE A 235 18.68 -5.59 8.21
N SER A 236 17.82 -6.07 9.11
CA SER A 236 18.21 -6.89 10.26
C SER A 236 18.89 -8.19 9.82
N GLN A 237 18.32 -8.89 8.84
CA GLN A 237 18.92 -10.10 8.27
C GLN A 237 20.26 -9.83 7.60
N GLN A 238 20.40 -8.71 6.90
CA GLN A 238 21.67 -8.31 6.28
C GLN A 238 22.72 -7.96 7.34
N ALA A 239 22.35 -7.23 8.39
CA ALA A 239 23.24 -6.94 9.51
C ALA A 239 23.68 -8.21 10.26
N ILE A 240 22.78 -9.20 10.42
CA ILE A 240 23.12 -10.51 11.00
C ILE A 240 24.07 -11.29 10.09
N ARG A 241 23.84 -11.28 8.76
CA ARG A 241 24.74 -11.91 7.79
C ARG A 241 26.12 -11.26 7.76
N GLU A 242 26.19 -9.94 7.84
CA GLU A 242 27.45 -9.19 7.91
C GLU A 242 28.19 -9.44 9.23
N ARG A 243 27.49 -9.47 10.37
CA ARG A 243 28.06 -9.92 11.65
C ARG A 243 28.54 -11.37 11.59
N GLY A 244 27.82 -12.25 10.89
CA GLY A 244 28.21 -13.64 10.67
C GLY A 244 29.44 -13.78 9.78
N LYS A 245 29.58 -12.95 8.74
CA LYS A 245 30.77 -12.87 7.88
C LYS A 245 31.98 -12.33 8.64
N LEU A 246 31.82 -11.26 9.42
CA LEU A 246 32.89 -10.73 10.28
C LEU A 246 33.37 -11.77 11.32
N LYS A 247 32.47 -12.59 11.86
CA LYS A 247 32.82 -13.75 12.71
C LYS A 247 33.51 -14.90 11.98
N ARG A 248 33.34 -15.01 10.66
CA ARG A 248 33.96 -16.07 9.84
C ARG A 248 35.31 -15.64 9.29
N ASP A 249 35.47 -14.36 8.98
CA ASP A 249 36.74 -13.75 8.55
C ASP A 249 37.75 -13.61 9.70
N SER A 250 37.29 -13.60 10.95
CA SER A 250 38.15 -13.75 12.13
C SER A 250 38.55 -15.20 12.43
N VAL A 251 38.06 -16.18 11.66
CA VAL A 251 38.32 -17.63 11.85
C VAL A 251 39.07 -18.23 10.64
N VAL A 252 39.55 -17.41 9.70
CA VAL A 252 40.49 -17.90 8.68
C VAL A 252 41.90 -17.96 9.31
N PRO A 253 42.55 -19.14 9.38
CA PRO A 253 43.90 -19.25 9.88
C PRO A 253 44.85 -18.63 8.85
N HIS A 254 45.20 -17.35 9.05
CA HIS A 254 46.34 -16.77 8.35
C HIS A 254 47.60 -17.43 8.90
N SER A 255 48.17 -18.29 8.07
CA SER A 255 49.55 -18.72 8.14
C SER A 255 50.46 -17.54 7.81
N ASP A 256 50.72 -16.66 8.78
CA ASP A 256 52.02 -16.03 8.98
C ASP A 256 52.08 -15.38 10.37
N GLY A 257 53.26 -15.43 10.98
CA GLY A 257 53.48 -15.31 12.41
C GLY A 257 53.17 -13.94 13.03
N GLY A 258 52.48 -14.00 14.17
CA GLY A 258 52.32 -12.87 15.09
C GLY A 258 51.14 -13.11 16.02
N ILE A 259 51.36 -13.86 17.11
CA ILE A 259 50.41 -13.90 18.23
C ILE A 259 50.25 -12.44 18.67
N THR A 260 49.11 -11.84 18.33
CA THR A 260 48.86 -10.43 18.66
C THR A 260 48.88 -10.31 20.18
N GLU A 261 49.68 -9.35 20.67
CA GLU A 261 49.87 -9.01 22.08
C GLU A 261 48.52 -8.86 22.83
N THR A 262 47.48 -8.49 22.10
CA THR A 262 46.08 -8.41 22.52
C THR A 262 45.47 -9.74 22.98
N ASP A 263 45.74 -10.86 22.29
CA ASP A 263 45.21 -12.18 22.68
C ASP A 263 45.89 -12.71 23.94
N ARG A 264 47.18 -12.39 24.12
CA ARG A 264 47.93 -12.76 25.32
C ARG A 264 47.46 -11.95 26.53
N LEU A 265 47.14 -10.67 26.34
CA LEU A 265 46.54 -9.82 27.38
C LEU A 265 45.12 -10.28 27.76
N LEU A 266 44.31 -10.68 26.78
CA LEU A 266 42.95 -11.18 27.00
C LEU A 266 42.96 -12.46 27.85
N LEU A 267 43.83 -13.43 27.55
CA LEU A 267 43.96 -14.64 28.37
C LEU A 267 44.42 -14.34 29.80
N GLN A 268 45.34 -13.40 30.00
CA GLN A 268 45.77 -12.99 31.34
C GLN A 268 44.64 -12.30 32.11
N LYS A 269 43.86 -11.45 31.45
CA LYS A 269 42.69 -10.79 32.06
C LYS A 269 41.59 -11.77 32.41
N ASP A 270 41.33 -12.77 31.56
CA ASP A 270 40.35 -13.82 31.83
C ASP A 270 40.79 -14.72 33.00
N GLU A 271 42.08 -15.06 33.11
CA GLU A 271 42.59 -15.78 34.29
C GLU A 271 42.50 -14.96 35.59
N GLU A 272 42.79 -13.66 35.54
CA GLU A 272 42.61 -12.75 36.69
C GLU A 272 41.15 -12.67 37.11
N ILE A 273 40.22 -12.50 36.16
CA ILE A 273 38.78 -12.44 36.43
C ILE A 273 38.31 -13.75 37.05
N ARG A 274 38.78 -14.90 36.56
CA ARG A 274 38.40 -16.21 37.11
C ARG A 274 38.89 -16.39 38.54
N ARG A 275 40.13 -15.99 38.84
CA ARG A 275 40.65 -16.02 40.23
C ARG A 275 39.87 -15.07 41.13
N MET A 276 39.49 -13.90 40.64
CA MET A 276 38.73 -12.92 41.42
C MET A 276 37.30 -13.41 41.68
N GLN A 277 36.67 -14.08 40.71
CA GLN A 277 35.37 -14.74 40.90
C GLN A 277 35.43 -15.87 41.93
N ASP A 278 36.47 -16.72 41.89
CA ASP A 278 36.65 -17.78 42.88
C ASP A 278 36.87 -17.21 44.29
N MET A 279 37.64 -16.12 44.41
CA MET A 279 37.87 -15.44 45.69
C MET A 279 36.58 -14.80 46.24
N LEU A 280 35.78 -14.15 45.39
CA LEU A 280 34.47 -13.60 45.76
C LEU A 280 33.49 -14.70 46.18
N ALA A 281 33.47 -15.83 45.48
CA ALA A 281 32.64 -16.98 45.82
C ALA A 281 33.03 -17.56 47.19
N GLN A 282 34.33 -17.70 47.47
CA GLN A 282 34.80 -18.13 48.79
C GLN A 282 34.45 -17.12 49.90
N MET A 283 34.55 -15.82 49.63
CA MET A 283 34.18 -14.78 50.59
C MET A 283 32.67 -14.78 50.89
N GLN A 284 31.83 -14.96 49.86
CA GLN A 284 30.38 -15.13 50.04
C GLN A 284 30.03 -16.40 50.82
N LEU A 285 30.73 -17.52 50.59
CA LEU A 285 30.52 -18.74 51.35
C LEU A 285 30.89 -18.56 52.83
N LYS A 286 32.00 -17.86 53.12
CA LYS A 286 32.37 -17.52 54.50
C LYS A 286 31.34 -16.60 55.16
N LEU A 287 30.86 -15.58 54.47
CA LEU A 287 29.80 -14.68 54.96
C LEU A 287 28.50 -15.44 55.26
N LYS A 288 28.09 -16.36 54.37
CA LYS A 288 26.92 -17.25 54.56
C LYS A 288 27.12 -18.24 55.72
N ALA A 289 28.33 -18.74 55.93
CA ALA A 289 28.64 -19.61 57.06
C ALA A 289 28.60 -18.84 58.39
N THR A 290 29.12 -17.62 58.44
CA THR A 290 29.05 -16.75 59.64
C THR A 290 27.63 -16.27 59.95
N THR A 291 26.80 -16.03 58.93
CA THR A 291 25.37 -15.71 59.18
C THR A 291 24.61 -16.94 59.71
N LYS A 292 24.84 -18.13 59.14
CA LYS A 292 24.23 -19.37 59.66
C LYS A 292 24.69 -19.74 61.08
N SER A 293 25.90 -19.37 61.49
CA SER A 293 26.34 -19.56 62.88
C SER A 293 25.76 -18.55 63.86
N ASN A 294 25.37 -17.34 63.40
CA ASN A 294 24.71 -16.34 64.24
C ASN A 294 23.20 -16.53 64.37
N ASP A 295 22.54 -17.24 63.44
CA ASP A 295 21.11 -17.58 63.52
C ASP A 295 20.82 -18.83 64.38
N ASN A 296 21.85 -19.51 64.90
CA ASN A 296 21.74 -20.74 65.69
C ASN A 296 22.13 -20.57 67.18
N ILE A 297 22.07 -19.34 67.70
CA ILE A 297 22.16 -19.01 69.14
C ILE A 297 20.87 -18.34 69.59
#